data_AF-A0A4P8ZZK7-F1
#
_entry.id   AF-A0A4P8ZZK7-F1
#
_cell.length_a   1.000
_cell.length_b   1.000
_cell.length_c   1.000
_cell.angle_alpha   90.00
_cell.angle_beta   90.00
_cell.angle_gamma   90.00
#
_symmetry.space_group_name_H-M   'P 1'
#
loop_
_entity.id
_entity.type
_entity.pdbx_description
1 polymer ?
#
loop_
_entity_poly.entity_id
_entity_poly.type
_entity_poly.pdbx_seq_one_letter_code
_entity_poly.pdbx_strand_id
1 'polypeptide(L)'
;MKEMSARIDTSTGQMDQHCTNLENRLNEITKRLDSIDRRLSNLEKDQAESKSVARHSVHRLNRHPAPWTFGQHPDDYKGPVWIRITPATGNANQPHTIRILWGQYLFERELYIPDGPLSLTHHKTNLGSIPLQINVEPAATVTVGQGPPPDEEWVNIDEGWTRLAGAPIYQ
;
A
#
# COMPACT_ATOMS: atom_id res chain seq x y z
N MET A 1 -57.45 -11.22 56.90
CA MET A 1 -57.82 -10.41 55.71
C MET A 1 -56.96 -9.15 55.54
N LYS A 2 -56.86 -8.24 56.53
CA LYS A 2 -56.10 -6.97 56.39
C LYS A 2 -54.62 -7.13 56.02
N GLU A 3 -53.90 -8.08 56.62
CA GLU A 3 -52.48 -8.31 56.33
C GLU A 3 -52.23 -8.87 54.92
N MET A 4 -53.15 -9.71 54.43
CA MET A 4 -53.09 -10.25 53.07
C MET A 4 -53.33 -9.14 52.04
N SER A 5 -54.26 -8.21 52.30
CA SER A 5 -54.48 -7.02 51.48
C SER A 5 -53.22 -6.17 51.38
N ALA A 6 -52.58 -5.83 52.51
CA ALA A 6 -51.38 -5.01 52.52
C ALA A 6 -50.19 -5.64 51.77
N ARG A 7 -50.06 -6.96 51.81
CA ARG A 7 -49.05 -7.70 51.02
C ARG A 7 -49.34 -7.66 49.52
N ILE A 8 -50.62 -7.80 49.13
CA ILE A 8 -51.05 -7.67 47.74
C ILE A 8 -50.76 -6.25 47.25
N ASP A 9 -51.13 -5.22 48.01
CA ASP A 9 -50.91 -3.82 47.66
C ASP A 9 -49.41 -3.51 47.49
N THR A 10 -48.56 -4.06 48.36
CA THR A 10 -47.10 -3.91 48.28
C THR A 10 -46.53 -4.60 47.03
N SER A 11 -46.98 -5.82 46.74
CA SER A 11 -46.55 -6.57 45.55
C SER A 11 -46.98 -5.88 44.26
N THR A 12 -48.20 -5.33 44.21
CA THR A 12 -48.70 -4.57 43.07
C THR A 12 -47.88 -3.30 42.86
N GLY A 13 -47.58 -2.53 43.91
CA GLY A 13 -46.73 -1.34 43.80
C GLY A 13 -45.30 -1.65 43.31
N GLN A 14 -44.73 -2.78 43.72
CA GLN A 14 -43.44 -3.25 43.21
C GLN A 14 -43.50 -3.64 41.73
N MET A 15 -44.58 -4.29 41.30
CA MET A 15 -44.81 -4.61 39.89
C MET A 15 -44.96 -3.36 39.03
N ASP A 16 -45.71 -2.36 39.47
CA ASP A 16 -45.88 -1.09 38.74
C ASP A 16 -44.55 -0.35 38.57
N GLN A 17 -43.73 -0.32 39.62
CA GLN A 17 -42.40 0.27 39.56
C GLN A 17 -41.46 -0.48 38.60
N HIS A 18 -41.57 -1.80 38.54
CA HIS A 18 -40.81 -2.63 37.60
C HIS A 18 -41.27 -2.41 36.16
N CYS A 19 -42.58 -2.32 35.92
CA CYS A 19 -43.16 -2.01 34.60
C CYS A 19 -42.67 -0.63 34.10
N THR A 20 -42.71 0.40 34.94
CA THR A 20 -42.23 1.74 34.60
C THR A 20 -40.73 1.74 34.24
N ASN A 21 -39.92 0.96 34.96
CA ASN A 21 -38.49 0.83 34.66
C ASN A 21 -38.26 0.13 33.31
N LEU A 22 -38.99 -0.96 33.04
CA LEU A 22 -38.92 -1.65 31.76
C LEU A 22 -39.32 -0.74 30.59
N GLU A 23 -40.38 0.05 30.73
CA GLU A 23 -40.81 1.01 29.71
C GLU A 23 -39.71 2.04 29.40
N ASN A 24 -39.07 2.59 30.43
CA ASN A 24 -37.96 3.53 30.26
C ASN A 24 -36.76 2.88 29.53
N ARG A 25 -36.42 1.64 29.89
CA ARG A 25 -35.34 0.91 29.23
C ARG A 25 -35.66 0.59 27.77
N LEU A 26 -36.91 0.21 27.48
CA LEU A 26 -37.37 -0.05 26.11
C LEU A 26 -37.32 1.22 25.26
N ASN A 27 -37.75 2.36 25.80
CA ASN A 27 -37.65 3.64 25.11
C ASN A 27 -36.20 4.02 24.78
N GLU A 28 -35.26 3.75 25.67
CA GLU A 28 -33.85 4.02 25.43
C GLU A 28 -33.24 3.07 24.38
N ILE A 29 -33.66 1.79 24.39
CA ILE A 29 -33.26 0.82 23.37
C ILE A 29 -33.74 1.27 21.98
N THR A 30 -34.99 1.73 21.86
CA THR A 30 -35.54 2.24 20.59
C THR A 30 -34.69 3.39 20.05
N LYS A 31 -34.35 4.38 20.87
CA LYS A 31 -33.49 5.51 20.45
C LYS A 31 -32.11 5.06 19.98
N ARG A 32 -31.54 4.06 20.65
CA ARG A 32 -30.23 3.50 20.26
C ARG A 32 -30.30 2.75 18.93
N LEU A 33 -31.38 2.02 18.66
CA LEU A 33 -31.61 1.35 17.38
C LEU A 33 -31.75 2.38 16.25
N ASP A 34 -32.54 3.44 16.44
CA ASP A 34 -32.66 4.52 15.44
C ASP A 34 -31.31 5.17 15.10
N SER A 35 -30.45 5.34 16.10
CA SER A 35 -29.10 5.88 15.91
C SER A 35 -28.20 4.91 15.13
N ILE A 36 -28.31 3.61 15.39
CA ILE A 36 -27.57 2.57 14.67
C ILE A 36 -28.00 2.51 13.20
N ASP A 37 -29.31 2.57 12.91
CA ASP A 37 -29.82 2.53 11.54
C ASP A 37 -29.34 3.70 10.69
N ARG A 38 -29.29 4.91 11.26
CA ARG A 38 -28.72 6.09 10.59
C ARG A 38 -27.24 5.91 10.28
N ARG A 39 -26.47 5.35 11.22
CA ARG A 39 -25.03 5.10 11.03
C ARG A 39 -24.77 4.02 9.98
N LEU A 40 -25.56 2.96 9.97
CA LEU A 40 -25.49 1.91 8.94
C LEU A 40 -25.78 2.48 7.55
N SER A 41 -26.83 3.28 7.43
CA SER A 41 -27.19 3.94 6.15
C SER A 41 -26.04 4.81 5.60
N ASN A 42 -25.34 5.54 6.48
CA ASN A 42 -24.19 6.34 6.08
C ASN A 42 -23.00 5.48 5.66
N LEU A 43 -22.70 4.40 6.40
CA LEU A 43 -21.61 3.48 6.04
C LEU A 43 -21.86 2.78 4.70
N GLU A 44 -23.09 2.40 4.40
CA GLU A 44 -23.46 1.81 3.11
C GLU A 44 -23.22 2.79 1.95
N LYS A 45 -23.56 4.06 2.16
CA LYS A 45 -23.29 5.14 1.21
C LYS A 45 -21.79 5.32 0.98
N ASP A 46 -21.01 5.45 2.05
CA ASP A 46 -19.55 5.61 1.99
C ASP A 46 -18.88 4.40 1.30
N GLN A 47 -19.41 3.19 1.53
CA GLN A 47 -18.94 1.97 0.88
C GLN A 47 -19.26 1.96 -0.63
N ALA A 48 -20.45 2.42 -1.02
CA ALA A 48 -20.84 2.53 -2.42
C ALA A 48 -19.96 3.54 -3.17
N GLU A 49 -19.70 4.70 -2.55
CA GLU A 49 -18.80 5.72 -3.08
C GLU A 49 -17.37 5.19 -3.20
N SER A 50 -16.84 4.54 -2.16
CA SER A 50 -15.50 3.93 -2.18
C SER A 50 -15.35 2.84 -3.25
N LYS A 51 -16.37 1.99 -3.44
CA LYS A 51 -16.39 0.98 -4.51
C LYS A 51 -16.41 1.62 -5.90
N SER A 52 -17.12 2.73 -6.08
CA SER A 52 -17.19 3.44 -7.36
C SER A 52 -15.84 4.07 -7.74
N VAL A 53 -15.13 4.66 -6.77
CA VAL A 53 -13.78 5.19 -6.93
C VAL A 53 -12.80 4.07 -7.22
N ALA A 54 -12.84 2.97 -6.46
CA ALA A 54 -12.00 1.80 -6.71
C ALA A 54 -12.18 1.25 -8.14
N ARG A 55 -13.43 1.17 -8.65
CA ARG A 55 -13.69 0.76 -10.03
C ARG A 55 -13.12 1.72 -11.07
N HIS A 56 -13.18 3.04 -10.82
CA HIS A 56 -12.59 4.04 -11.70
C HIS A 56 -11.05 4.01 -11.68
N SER A 57 -10.44 3.64 -10.56
CA SER A 57 -9.00 3.44 -10.43
C SER A 57 -8.52 2.17 -11.15
N VAL A 58 -9.25 1.06 -11.04
CA VAL A 58 -8.84 -0.23 -11.62
C VAL A 58 -8.93 -0.22 -13.15
N HIS A 59 -9.89 0.47 -13.76
CA HIS A 59 -9.93 0.62 -15.23
C HIS A 59 -8.79 1.50 -15.79
N ARG A 60 -8.17 2.37 -14.98
CA ARG A 60 -6.94 3.12 -15.37
C ARG A 60 -5.65 2.33 -15.15
N LEU A 61 -5.74 1.16 -14.50
CA LEU A 61 -4.61 0.29 -14.19
C LEU A 61 -4.58 -0.97 -15.06
N ASN A 62 -5.29 -0.98 -16.19
CA ASN A 62 -5.02 -1.93 -17.26
C ASN A 62 -3.73 -1.54 -18.00
N ARG A 63 -2.65 -1.36 -17.22
CA ARG A 63 -1.30 -1.13 -17.70
C ARG A 63 -0.73 -2.51 -17.95
N HIS A 64 -0.64 -2.90 -19.22
CA HIS A 64 0.35 -3.90 -19.58
C HIS A 64 1.70 -3.45 -19.01
N PRO A 65 2.48 -4.31 -18.31
CA PRO A 65 3.81 -3.95 -17.88
C PRO A 65 4.56 -3.45 -19.11
N ALA A 66 4.93 -2.17 -19.11
CA ALA A 66 5.82 -1.69 -20.15
C ALA A 66 7.14 -2.46 -19.97
N PRO A 67 7.78 -2.94 -21.05
CA PRO A 67 9.09 -3.58 -20.96
C PRO A 67 10.14 -2.68 -20.31
N TRP A 68 9.86 -1.39 -20.15
CA TRP A 68 10.75 -0.42 -19.54
C TRP A 68 10.02 0.37 -18.45
N THR A 69 10.57 0.32 -17.25
CA THR A 69 10.25 1.24 -16.16
C THR A 69 11.15 2.46 -16.25
N PHE A 70 10.55 3.64 -16.30
CA PHE A 70 11.29 4.91 -16.32
C PHE A 70 11.34 5.50 -14.91
N GLY A 71 12.52 5.93 -14.48
CA GLY A 71 12.76 6.52 -13.17
C GLY A 71 13.80 7.63 -13.22
N GLN A 72 13.93 8.36 -12.12
CA GLN A 72 14.91 9.43 -11.95
C GLN A 72 15.32 9.52 -10.48
N HIS A 73 16.61 9.72 -10.23
CA HIS A 73 17.09 10.11 -8.90
C HIS A 73 17.00 11.64 -8.74
N PRO A 74 16.83 12.17 -7.51
CA PRO A 74 16.65 13.61 -7.30
C PRO A 74 17.83 14.45 -7.81
N ASP A 75 17.53 15.64 -8.35
CA ASP A 75 18.52 16.53 -8.96
C ASP A 75 19.61 16.98 -7.97
N ASP A 76 19.20 17.34 -6.76
CA ASP A 76 20.02 17.98 -5.73
C ASP A 76 20.71 17.00 -4.77
N TYR A 77 20.60 15.69 -5.02
CA TYR A 77 21.19 14.66 -4.18
C TYR A 77 22.49 14.08 -4.74
N LYS A 78 23.46 13.85 -3.85
CA LYS A 78 24.66 13.04 -4.10
C LYS A 78 24.79 12.00 -3.00
N GLY A 79 25.24 10.83 -3.37
CA GLY A 79 25.45 9.72 -2.44
C GLY A 79 24.76 8.43 -2.91
N PRO A 80 24.49 7.51 -1.98
CA PRO A 80 23.89 6.22 -2.30
C PRO A 80 22.47 6.41 -2.82
N VAL A 81 22.17 5.69 -3.89
CA VAL A 81 20.85 5.59 -4.49
C VAL A 81 20.53 4.12 -4.73
N TRP A 82 19.25 3.80 -4.84
CA TRP A 82 18.81 2.41 -4.94
C TRP A 82 17.71 2.20 -5.97
N ILE A 83 17.70 1.00 -6.53
CA ILE A 83 16.68 0.45 -7.42
C ILE A 83 16.17 -0.82 -6.73
N ARG A 84 14.90 -0.84 -6.35
CA ARG A 84 14.27 -1.96 -5.66
C ARG A 84 13.37 -2.71 -6.63
N ILE A 85 13.64 -4.00 -6.78
CA ILE A 85 12.95 -4.90 -7.69
C ILE A 85 12.08 -5.85 -6.86
N THR A 86 10.82 -5.99 -7.20
CA THR A 86 9.88 -6.91 -6.54
C THR A 86 9.27 -7.82 -7.62
N PRO A 87 9.59 -9.13 -7.63
CA PRO A 87 9.06 -10.05 -8.63
C PRO A 87 7.53 -10.02 -8.69
N ALA A 88 6.95 -10.12 -9.89
CA ALA A 88 5.52 -10.35 -9.99
C ALA A 88 5.16 -11.75 -9.46
N THR A 89 3.89 -11.95 -9.10
CA THR A 89 3.40 -13.24 -8.60
C THR A 89 3.76 -14.38 -9.55
N GLY A 90 4.43 -15.41 -9.04
CA GLY A 90 4.88 -16.57 -9.81
C GLY A 90 6.27 -16.44 -10.45
N ASN A 91 6.90 -15.27 -10.37
CA ASN A 91 8.27 -15.04 -10.86
C ASN A 91 9.31 -14.99 -9.72
N ALA A 92 8.92 -15.25 -8.47
CA ALA A 92 9.88 -15.31 -7.37
C ALA A 92 10.81 -16.53 -7.48
N ASN A 93 11.96 -16.48 -6.81
CA ASN A 93 12.91 -17.59 -6.68
C ASN A 93 13.42 -18.13 -8.04
N GLN A 94 13.65 -17.23 -8.99
CA GLN A 94 14.25 -17.56 -10.28
C GLN A 94 15.15 -16.43 -10.82
N PRO A 95 16.04 -16.74 -11.78
CA PRO A 95 16.87 -15.75 -12.43
C PRO A 95 16.04 -14.69 -13.18
N HIS A 96 16.47 -13.43 -13.05
CA HIS A 96 15.96 -12.31 -13.82
C HIS A 96 17.10 -11.64 -14.57
N THR A 97 16.90 -11.38 -15.86
CA THR A 97 17.75 -10.48 -16.64
C THR A 97 17.37 -9.04 -16.31
N ILE A 98 18.32 -8.30 -15.76
CA ILE A 98 18.17 -6.91 -15.35
C ILE A 98 19.00 -6.04 -16.29
N ARG A 99 18.35 -5.09 -16.94
CA ARG A 99 18.97 -4.08 -17.81
C ARG A 99 18.65 -2.70 -17.30
N ILE A 100 19.67 -1.94 -16.92
CA ILE A 100 19.54 -0.58 -16.42
C ILE A 100 20.35 0.35 -17.30
N LEU A 101 19.68 1.33 -17.90
CA LEU A 101 20.29 2.47 -18.55
C LEU A 101 20.23 3.66 -17.62
N TRP A 102 21.39 4.25 -17.34
CA TRP A 102 21.52 5.49 -16.58
C TRP A 102 22.30 6.51 -17.40
N GLY A 103 21.56 7.30 -18.19
CA GLY A 103 22.15 8.16 -19.21
C GLY A 103 22.92 7.34 -20.25
N GLN A 104 24.25 7.46 -20.23
CA GLN A 104 25.15 6.76 -21.17
C GLN A 104 25.69 5.43 -20.65
N TYR A 105 25.32 5.02 -19.43
CA TYR A 105 25.82 3.81 -18.80
C TYR A 105 24.77 2.70 -18.84
N LEU A 106 25.19 1.51 -19.24
CA LEU A 106 24.39 0.29 -19.25
C LEU A 106 24.92 -0.67 -18.18
N PHE A 107 24.05 -1.12 -17.30
CA PHE A 107 24.26 -2.31 -16.47
C PHE A 107 23.35 -3.42 -16.98
N GLU A 108 23.93 -4.59 -17.26
CA GLU A 108 23.18 -5.76 -17.69
C GLU A 108 23.73 -7.00 -16.99
N ARG A 109 22.89 -7.66 -16.20
CA ARG A 109 23.21 -8.92 -15.52
C ARG A 109 21.99 -9.79 -15.30
N GLU A 110 22.24 -11.09 -15.20
CA GLU A 110 21.28 -12.03 -14.63
C GLU A 110 21.47 -12.12 -13.11
N LEU A 111 20.42 -11.87 -12.33
CA LEU A 111 20.43 -12.01 -10.87
C LEU A 111 19.27 -12.90 -10.42
N TYR A 112 19.52 -13.74 -9.41
CA TYR A 112 18.48 -14.49 -8.75
C TYR A 112 17.73 -13.59 -7.77
N ILE A 113 16.41 -13.47 -7.93
CA ILE A 113 15.59 -12.64 -7.04
C ILE A 113 14.80 -13.55 -6.09
N PRO A 114 14.95 -13.39 -4.76
CA PRO A 114 14.29 -14.25 -3.78
C PRO A 114 12.76 -14.02 -3.75
N ASP A 115 12.06 -14.78 -2.92
CA ASP A 115 10.66 -14.52 -2.56
C ASP A 115 10.54 -13.26 -1.70
N GLY A 116 10.74 -12.11 -2.35
CA GLY A 116 10.79 -10.81 -1.71
C GLY A 116 11.43 -9.74 -2.61
N PRO A 117 11.44 -8.48 -2.16
CA PRO A 117 12.13 -7.42 -2.85
C PRO A 117 13.65 -7.57 -2.76
N LEU A 118 14.36 -7.21 -3.83
CA LEU A 118 15.81 -7.09 -3.87
C LEU A 118 16.19 -5.65 -4.20
N SER A 119 17.00 -5.04 -3.34
CA SER A 119 17.59 -3.72 -3.60
C SER A 119 18.93 -3.85 -4.32
N LEU A 120 19.09 -3.06 -5.38
CA LEU A 120 20.36 -2.80 -6.04
C LEU A 120 20.81 -1.38 -5.66
N THR A 121 22.06 -1.21 -5.24
CA THR A 121 22.59 0.09 -4.81
C THR A 121 23.73 0.57 -5.70
N HIS A 122 23.77 1.88 -5.97
CA HIS A 122 24.90 2.53 -6.62
C HIS A 122 25.06 3.98 -6.16
N HIS A 123 26.12 4.65 -6.57
CA HIS A 123 26.43 6.02 -6.16
C HIS A 123 26.16 7.08 -7.23
N LYS A 124 25.41 8.11 -6.84
CA LYS A 124 25.27 9.36 -7.58
C LYS A 124 26.33 10.37 -7.15
N THR A 125 27.30 10.61 -8.04
CA THR A 125 28.45 11.50 -7.78
C THR A 125 28.25 12.93 -8.28
N ASN A 126 27.31 13.14 -9.20
CA ASN A 126 27.04 14.42 -9.85
C ASN A 126 25.67 14.98 -9.44
N LEU A 127 25.54 16.32 -9.46
CA LEU A 127 24.24 16.97 -9.38
C LEU A 127 23.50 16.83 -10.72
N GLY A 128 22.20 17.04 -10.69
CA GLY A 128 21.30 16.83 -11.83
C GLY A 128 20.75 15.40 -11.89
N SER A 129 19.57 15.25 -12.46
CA SER A 129 18.89 13.98 -12.63
C SER A 129 19.22 13.41 -14.00
N ILE A 130 19.92 12.29 -14.00
CA ILE A 130 20.16 11.50 -15.20
C ILE A 130 19.01 10.49 -15.31
N PRO A 131 18.30 10.41 -16.46
CA PRO A 131 17.22 9.47 -16.66
C PRO A 131 17.64 8.01 -16.45
N LEU A 132 16.79 7.25 -15.76
CA LEU A 132 16.89 5.79 -15.62
C LEU A 132 15.84 5.10 -16.50
N GLN A 133 16.27 4.09 -17.25
CA GLN A 133 15.40 3.16 -17.94
C GLN A 133 15.76 1.75 -17.47
N ILE A 134 14.78 1.01 -16.96
CA ILE A 134 15.01 -0.25 -16.27
C ILE A 134 14.09 -1.30 -16.88
N ASN A 135 14.66 -2.37 -17.43
CA ASN A 135 13.93 -3.57 -17.81
C ASN A 135 14.34 -4.71 -16.88
N VAL A 136 13.35 -5.50 -16.47
CA VAL A 136 13.53 -6.70 -15.67
C VAL A 136 12.65 -7.80 -16.25
N GLU A 137 13.28 -8.90 -16.65
CA GLU A 137 12.62 -10.07 -17.23
C GLU A 137 13.00 -11.34 -16.45
N PRO A 138 12.04 -12.16 -15.97
CA PRO A 138 10.59 -12.02 -16.12
C PRO A 138 10.02 -10.81 -15.36
N ALA A 139 8.73 -10.52 -15.57
CA ALA A 139 8.10 -9.30 -15.09
C ALA A 139 8.27 -9.07 -13.58
N ALA A 140 8.67 -7.86 -13.22
CA ALA A 140 8.82 -7.39 -11.85
C ALA A 140 8.36 -5.92 -11.74
N THR A 141 7.97 -5.52 -10.53
CA THR A 141 7.76 -4.11 -10.19
C THR A 141 9.09 -3.48 -9.79
N VAL A 142 9.35 -2.27 -10.27
CA VAL A 142 10.59 -1.54 -9.97
C VAL A 142 10.25 -0.20 -9.32
N THR A 143 10.97 0.12 -8.25
CA THR A 143 10.94 1.44 -7.59
C THR A 143 12.35 1.95 -7.41
N VAL A 144 12.52 3.27 -7.36
CA VAL A 144 13.83 3.91 -7.21
C VAL A 144 13.80 4.91 -6.06
N GLY A 145 14.95 5.13 -5.42
CA GLY A 145 15.06 6.11 -4.34
C GLY A 145 16.50 6.48 -4.02
N GLN A 146 16.67 7.19 -2.92
CA GLN A 146 17.94 7.72 -2.45
C GLN A 146 18.19 7.37 -0.99
N GLY A 147 19.45 7.47 -0.57
CA GLY A 147 19.89 7.09 0.78
C GLY A 147 20.16 5.59 0.90
N PRO A 148 20.17 5.07 2.13
CA PRO A 148 20.28 3.63 2.38
C PRO A 148 19.15 2.85 1.68
N PRO A 149 19.42 1.64 1.17
CA PRO A 149 18.36 0.79 0.62
C PRO A 149 17.35 0.38 1.71
N PRO A 150 16.08 0.15 1.33
CA PRO A 150 15.03 -0.25 2.27
C PRO A 150 15.12 -1.72 2.71
N ASP A 151 15.88 -2.56 2.00
CA ASP A 151 15.94 -4.01 2.24
C ASP A 151 17.19 -4.39 3.06
N GLU A 152 17.10 -5.46 3.85
CA GLU A 152 18.20 -5.96 4.70
C GLU A 152 19.38 -6.50 3.88
N GLU A 153 19.07 -7.18 2.77
CA GLU A 153 20.06 -7.64 1.81
C GLU A 153 19.96 -6.80 0.53
N TRP A 154 21.11 -6.37 0.02
CA TRP A 154 21.20 -5.62 -1.22
C TRP A 154 22.46 -6.01 -2.01
N VAL A 155 22.40 -5.78 -3.31
CA VAL A 155 23.53 -5.96 -4.22
C VAL A 155 24.10 -4.59 -4.56
N ASN A 156 25.37 -4.36 -4.24
CA ASN A 156 26.08 -3.20 -4.76
C ASN A 156 26.39 -3.43 -6.25
N ILE A 157 25.97 -2.48 -7.07
CA ILE A 157 26.19 -2.48 -8.53
C ILE A 157 27.03 -1.27 -8.96
N ASP A 158 27.85 -0.66 -8.12
CA ASP A 158 28.79 0.41 -8.52
C ASP A 158 29.76 -0.07 -9.62
N GLU A 159 30.02 -1.38 -9.65
CA GLU A 159 30.81 -2.03 -10.69
C GLU A 159 29.93 -2.73 -11.74
N GLY A 160 30.49 -2.94 -12.93
CA GLY A 160 29.82 -3.67 -14.02
C GLY A 160 29.04 -2.80 -15.01
N TRP A 161 29.07 -1.47 -14.86
CA TRP A 161 28.54 -0.54 -15.85
C TRP A 161 29.44 -0.45 -17.08
N THR A 162 28.83 -0.50 -18.26
CA THR A 162 29.49 -0.27 -19.54
C THR A 162 29.01 1.03 -20.15
N ARG A 163 29.92 1.87 -20.63
CA ARG A 163 29.57 3.10 -21.33
C ARG A 163 29.14 2.78 -22.76
N LEU A 164 27.98 3.27 -23.17
CA LEU A 164 27.51 3.14 -24.54
C LEU A 164 28.36 4.02 -25.47
N ALA A 165 28.98 3.42 -26.47
CA ALA A 165 29.79 4.14 -27.44
C ALA A 165 28.93 5.13 -28.25
N GLY A 166 29.38 6.39 -28.34
CA GLY A 166 28.71 7.44 -29.13
C GLY A 166 27.64 8.27 -28.40
N ALA A 167 27.38 8.02 -27.11
CA ALA A 167 26.46 8.84 -26.32
C ALA A 167 27.08 10.21 -25.96
N PRO A 168 26.32 11.33 -26.02
CA PRO A 168 26.79 12.65 -25.62
C PRO A 168 27.28 12.67 -24.16
N ILE A 169 28.39 13.37 -23.91
CA ILE A 169 28.85 13.65 -22.55
C ILE A 169 28.00 14.80 -22.00
N TYR A 170 27.12 14.52 -21.04
CA TYR A 170 26.53 15.56 -20.22
C TYR A 170 27.59 15.98 -19.19
N GLN A 171 28.20 17.14 -19.40
CA GLN A 171 29.10 17.81 -18.45
C GLN A 171 28.30 18.57 -17.41
#